data_AF-A0A6L3Z4N4-F1
#
_entry.id   AF-A0A6L3Z4N4-F1
#
_cell.length_a   1.000
_cell.length_b   1.000
_cell.length_c   1.000
_cell.angle_alpha   90.00
_cell.angle_beta   90.00
_cell.angle_gamma   90.00
#
_symmetry.space_group_name_H-M   'P 1'
#
loop_
_entity.id
_entity.type
_entity.pdbx_description
1 polymer ?
#
loop_
_entity_poly.entity_id
_entity_poly.type
_entity_poly.pdbx_seq_one_letter_code
_entity_poly.pdbx_strand_id
1 'polypeptide(L)'
;MISNEIHKYTSENVPDGYDTIVSYFMSNIDYAPETPQEVLTDEHFAECEIWCCHYADRLGLELPMVEAPEALKGLGVKFVRAYPEALLEMHMNACA
;
A
#
# COMPACT_ATOMS: atom_id res chain seq x y z
N MET A 1 17.58 -1.19 10.14
CA MET A 1 17.84 -1.98 8.93
C MET A 1 16.51 -2.53 8.51
N ILE A 2 15.98 -2.07 7.37
CA ILE A 2 14.78 -2.67 6.77
C ILE A 2 15.21 -4.08 6.36
N SER A 3 14.55 -5.11 6.90
CA SER A 3 14.86 -6.51 6.61
C SER A 3 14.73 -6.77 5.10
N ASN A 4 15.58 -7.62 4.51
CA ASN A 4 15.56 -7.98 3.08
C ASN A 4 14.18 -8.43 2.55
N GLU A 5 13.27 -8.83 3.44
CA GLU A 5 11.89 -9.20 3.14
C GLU A 5 11.00 -7.99 2.78
N ILE A 6 11.17 -6.86 3.47
CA ILE A 6 10.34 -5.65 3.26
C ILE A 6 10.63 -5.03 1.88
N HIS A 7 11.87 -5.13 1.40
CA HIS A 7 12.26 -4.59 0.09
C HIS A 7 11.48 -5.19 -1.08
N LYS A 8 10.96 -6.42 -0.97
CA LYS A 8 10.15 -7.06 -2.03
C LYS A 8 8.75 -6.48 -2.15
N TYR A 9 8.30 -5.76 -1.12
CA TYR A 9 6.97 -5.15 -1.00
C TYR A 9 6.99 -3.63 -1.22
N THR A 10 8.17 -3.06 -1.49
CA THR A 10 8.32 -1.65 -1.88
C THR A 10 8.06 -1.47 -3.38
N SER A 11 7.27 -0.45 -3.73
CA SER A 11 7.06 -0.04 -5.12
C SER A 11 8.14 0.95 -5.56
N GLU A 12 8.55 0.89 -6.83
CA GLU A 12 9.51 1.84 -7.38
C GLU A 12 8.82 3.14 -7.85
N ASN A 13 9.57 4.24 -7.85
CA ASN A 13 9.13 5.56 -8.35
C ASN A 13 7.86 6.11 -7.67
N VAL A 14 7.67 5.80 -6.39
CA VAL A 14 6.62 6.43 -5.58
C VAL A 14 6.95 7.91 -5.38
N PRO A 15 6.01 8.85 -5.65
CA PRO A 15 6.25 10.28 -5.44
C PRO A 15 6.51 10.63 -3.97
N ASP A 16 7.28 11.70 -3.73
CA ASP A 16 7.53 12.20 -2.37
C ASP A 16 6.22 12.54 -1.65
N GLY A 17 6.07 12.07 -0.41
CA GLY A 17 4.87 12.25 0.43
C GLY A 17 3.71 11.31 0.07
N TYR A 18 3.96 10.31 -0.78
CA TYR A 18 3.05 9.22 -1.09
C TYR A 18 3.66 7.88 -0.69
N ASP A 19 2.81 6.90 -0.40
CA ASP A 19 3.20 5.49 -0.28
C ASP A 19 2.11 4.59 -0.87
N THR A 20 2.45 3.33 -1.09
CA THR A 20 1.47 2.29 -1.41
C THR A 20 0.98 1.63 -0.14
N ILE A 21 -0.27 1.17 -0.12
CA ILE A 21 -0.85 0.49 1.06
C ILE A 21 0.05 -0.66 1.52
N VAL A 22 0.56 -1.46 0.57
CA VAL A 22 1.43 -2.60 0.86
C VAL A 22 2.73 -2.20 1.52
N SER A 23 3.45 -1.23 0.95
CA SER A 23 4.71 -0.74 1.51
C SER A 23 4.49 -0.08 2.88
N TYR A 24 3.41 0.67 3.04
CA TYR A 24 3.07 1.33 4.29
C TYR A 24 2.74 0.33 5.41
N PHE A 25 1.90 -0.69 5.13
CA PHE A 25 1.58 -1.74 6.10
C PHE A 25 2.83 -2.48 6.57
N MET A 26 3.75 -2.82 5.67
CA MET A 26 4.99 -3.53 6.04
C MET A 26 5.97 -2.67 6.86
N SER A 27 5.88 -1.35 6.71
CA SER A 27 6.82 -0.41 7.34
C SER A 27 6.32 0.13 8.68
N ASN A 28 4.99 0.28 8.83
CA ASN A 28 4.37 1.00 9.95
C ASN A 28 3.40 0.14 10.77
N ILE A 29 2.92 -0.97 10.22
CA ILE A 29 2.02 -1.90 10.91
C ILE A 29 2.81 -3.21 11.12
N ASP A 30 2.57 -3.93 12.21
CA ASP A 30 3.17 -5.26 12.43
C ASP A 30 2.46 -6.30 11.54
N TYR A 31 2.58 -6.11 10.22
CA TYR A 31 2.01 -6.96 9.20
C TYR A 31 3.10 -7.76 8.51
N ALA A 32 2.99 -9.09 8.59
CA ALA A 32 3.96 -10.02 8.00
C ALA A 32 3.19 -11.15 7.28
N PRO A 33 2.90 -11.01 5.98
CA PRO A 33 2.22 -12.06 5.23
C PRO A 33 3.18 -13.23 5.01
N GLU A 34 2.67 -14.46 5.11
CA GLU A 34 3.44 -15.67 4.82
C GLU A 34 3.66 -15.82 3.30
N THR A 35 2.73 -15.31 2.50
CA THR A 35 2.84 -15.33 1.03
C THR A 35 2.38 -14.01 0.40
N PRO A 36 2.91 -13.63 -0.78
CA PRO A 36 2.44 -12.46 -1.50
C PRO A 36 0.95 -12.52 -1.89
N GLN A 37 0.36 -13.72 -1.97
CA GLN A 37 -1.06 -13.89 -2.29
C GLN A 37 -1.96 -13.41 -1.16
N GLU A 38 -1.52 -13.54 0.10
CA GLU A 38 -2.28 -13.08 1.26
C GLU A 38 -2.54 -11.58 1.19
N VAL A 39 -1.55 -10.79 0.76
CA VAL A 39 -1.70 -9.33 0.55
C VAL A 39 -2.86 -8.99 -0.38
N LEU A 40 -3.12 -9.82 -1.40
CA LEU A 40 -4.20 -9.58 -2.38
C LEU A 40 -5.58 -10.03 -1.88
N THR A 41 -5.61 -10.95 -0.92
CA THR A 41 -6.85 -11.54 -0.38
C THR A 41 -7.21 -11.02 1.01
N ASP A 42 -6.33 -10.25 1.63
CA ASP A 42 -6.52 -9.72 2.97
C ASP A 42 -7.52 -8.56 2.95
N GLU A 43 -8.57 -8.73 3.75
CA GLU A 43 -9.69 -7.80 3.83
C GLU A 43 -9.24 -6.42 4.30
N HIS A 44 -8.20 -6.30 5.15
CA HIS A 44 -7.70 -5.00 5.62
C HIS A 44 -7.10 -4.17 4.49
N PHE A 45 -6.43 -4.81 3.53
CA PHE A 45 -5.90 -4.12 2.35
C PHE A 45 -7.02 -3.61 1.47
N ALA A 46 -8.02 -4.46 1.22
CA ALA A 46 -9.19 -4.08 0.41
C ALA A 46 -9.99 -2.95 1.07
N GLU A 47 -10.24 -3.04 2.38
CA GLU A 47 -10.94 -1.99 3.14
C GLU A 47 -10.17 -0.67 3.13
N CYS A 48 -8.86 -0.71 3.35
CA CYS A 48 -8.02 0.47 3.27
C CYS A 48 -8.01 1.07 1.86
N GLU A 49 -7.93 0.23 0.83
CA GLU A 49 -7.96 0.69 -0.57
C GLU A 49 -9.28 1.41 -0.87
N ILE A 50 -10.41 0.80 -0.49
CA ILE A 50 -11.74 1.36 -0.65
C ILE A 50 -11.84 2.71 0.08
N TRP A 51 -11.45 2.76 1.36
CA TRP A 51 -11.53 3.97 2.16
C TRP A 51 -10.67 5.10 1.57
N CYS A 52 -9.41 4.81 1.23
CA CYS A 52 -8.48 5.80 0.70
C CYS A 52 -8.94 6.31 -0.67
N CYS A 53 -9.46 5.43 -1.54
CA CYS A 53 -10.02 5.83 -2.83
C CYS A 53 -11.22 6.76 -2.66
N HIS A 54 -12.18 6.41 -1.80
CA HIS A 54 -13.36 7.25 -1.56
C HIS A 54 -13.01 8.60 -0.95
N TYR A 55 -12.06 8.62 -0.02
CA TYR A 55 -11.66 9.86 0.64
C TYR A 55 -10.84 10.76 -0.29
N ALA A 56 -9.94 10.19 -1.10
CA ALA A 56 -9.20 10.92 -2.12
C ALA A 56 -10.15 11.54 -3.16
N ASP A 57 -11.15 10.78 -3.64
CA ASP A 57 -12.17 11.25 -4.57
C ASP A 57 -12.97 12.42 -3.97
N ARG A 58 -13.39 12.30 -2.70
CA ARG A 58 -14.08 13.37 -1.98
C ARG A 58 -13.25 14.66 -1.87
N LEU A 59 -11.93 14.54 -1.77
CA LEU A 59 -11.00 15.68 -1.72
C LEU A 59 -10.56 16.17 -3.10
N GLY A 60 -10.93 15.49 -4.18
CA GLY A 60 -10.47 15.78 -5.54
C GLY A 60 -8.97 15.53 -5.74
N LEU A 61 -8.40 14.57 -5.01
CA LEU A 61 -6.99 14.19 -5.12
C LEU A 61 -6.80 13.16 -6.23
N GLU A 62 -5.80 13.39 -7.10
CA GLU A 62 -5.37 12.39 -8.07
C GLU A 62 -4.47 11.35 -7.38
N LEU A 63 -4.76 10.07 -7.62
CA LEU A 63 -3.99 8.95 -7.09
C LEU A 63 -3.08 8.38 -8.19
N PRO A 64 -1.76 8.60 -8.13
CA PRO A 64 -0.84 8.11 -9.14
C PRO A 64 -0.77 6.57 -9.14
N MET A 65 -0.69 6.00 -10.34
CA MET A 65 -0.39 4.58 -10.53
C MET A 65 1.13 4.41 -10.64
N VAL A 66 1.68 3.56 -9.78
CA VAL A 66 3.11 3.22 -9.74
C VAL A 66 3.30 1.74 -10.04
N GLU A 67 4.53 1.33 -10.37
CA GLU A 67 4.82 -0.08 -10.56
C GLU A 67 4.55 -0.87 -9.29
N ALA A 68 3.90 -2.03 -9.43
CA ALA A 68 3.66 -2.91 -8.28
C ALA A 68 4.98 -3.40 -7.67
N PRO A 69 5.01 -3.75 -6.38
CA PRO A 69 6.19 -4.37 -5.77
C PRO A 69 6.54 -5.71 -6.42
N GLU A 70 7.81 -6.12 -6.35
CA GLU A 70 8.30 -7.38 -6.92
C GLU A 70 7.48 -8.60 -6.46
N ALA A 71 7.12 -8.64 -5.18
CA ALA A 71 6.31 -9.70 -4.59
C ALA A 71 4.96 -9.88 -5.29
N LEU A 72 4.34 -8.78 -5.76
CA LEU A 72 3.03 -8.80 -6.43
C LEU A 72 3.15 -8.92 -7.95
N LYS A 73 4.27 -8.51 -8.55
CA LYS A 73 4.54 -8.70 -9.99
C LYS A 73 4.45 -10.18 -10.38
N GLY A 74 4.97 -11.09 -9.53
CA GLY A 74 4.89 -12.54 -9.73
C GLY A 74 3.47 -13.12 -9.77
N LEU A 75 2.49 -12.37 -9.25
CA LEU A 75 1.07 -12.74 -9.23
C LEU A 75 0.28 -12.07 -10.36
N GLY A 76 0.95 -11.34 -11.26
CA GLY A 76 0.33 -10.65 -12.39
C GLY A 76 -0.15 -9.23 -12.10
N VAL A 77 0.10 -8.70 -10.90
CA VAL A 77 -0.19 -7.29 -10.58
C VAL A 77 0.91 -6.41 -11.17
N LYS A 78 0.53 -5.52 -12.08
CA LYS A 78 1.50 -4.66 -12.80
C LYS A 78 1.68 -3.30 -12.15
N PHE A 79 0.58 -2.73 -11.68
CA PHE A 79 0.54 -1.39 -11.12
C PHE A 79 -0.34 -1.37 -9.88
N VAL A 80 0.02 -0.51 -8.93
CA VAL A 80 -0.75 -0.23 -7.72
C VAL A 80 -0.92 1.28 -7.59
N ARG A 81 -1.91 1.71 -6.81
CA ARG A 81 -2.07 3.13 -6.48
C ARG A 81 -1.11 3.51 -5.37
N ALA A 82 -0.53 4.69 -5.51
CA ALA A 82 0.11 5.39 -4.40
C ALA A 82 -0.86 6.43 -3.83
N TYR A 83 -0.86 6.56 -2.52
CA TYR A 83 -1.75 7.41 -1.73
C TYR A 83 -0.91 8.38 -0.91
N PRO A 84 -1.40 9.60 -0.63
CA PRO A 84 -0.71 10.49 0.29
C PRO A 84 -0.48 9.80 1.64
N GLU A 85 0.72 9.88 2.20
CA GLU A 85 1.05 9.23 3.47
C GLU A 85 0.10 9.66 4.60
N ALA A 86 -0.24 10.95 4.65
CA ALA A 86 -1.21 11.48 5.61
C ALA A 86 -2.58 10.79 5.53
N LEU A 87 -3.00 10.34 4.33
CA LEU A 87 -4.26 9.62 4.15
C LEU A 87 -4.18 8.19 4.72
N LEU A 88 -3.05 7.53 4.46
CA LEU A 88 -2.76 6.20 5.00
C LEU A 88 -2.66 6.26 6.53
N GLU A 89 -1.93 7.23 7.08
CA GLU A 89 -1.84 7.49 8.52
C GLU A 89 -3.21 7.73 9.15
N MET A 90 -4.06 8.56 8.53
CA MET A 90 -5.39 8.88 9.07
C MET A 90 -6.28 7.64 9.21
N HIS A 91 -6.26 6.75 8.22
CA HIS A 91 -7.08 5.54 8.27
C HIS A 91 -6.48 4.49 9.19
N MET A 92 -5.18 4.24 9.04
CA MET A 92 -4.53 3.09 9.66
C MET A 92 -4.17 3.34 11.13
N ASN A 93 -3.87 4.59 11.53
CA ASN A 93 -3.68 4.93 12.95
C ASN A 93 -5.01 5.13 13.70
N ALA A 94 -6.14 5.32 13.00
CA ALA A 94 -7.45 5.37 13.64
C ALA A 94 -7.99 3.97 14.01
N CYS A 95 -7.36 2.91 13.51
CA CYS A 95 -7.70 1.51 13.76
C CYS A 95 -6.71 0.79 14.69
N ALA A 96 -5.63 1.45 15.13
CA ALA A 96 -4.66 0.94 16.12
C ALA A 96 -5.04 1.33 17.55
#